data_AF-A0A944Y9D1-F1
#
_entry.id   AF-A0A944Y9D1-F1
#
_cell.length_a   1.000
_cell.length_b   1.000
_cell.length_c   1.000
_cell.angle_alpha   90.00
_cell.angle_beta   90.00
_cell.angle_gamma   90.00
#
_symmetry.space_group_name_H-M   'P 1'
#
loop_
_entity.id
_entity.type
_entity.pdbx_description
1 polymer ?
#
loop_
_entity_poly.entity_id
_entity_poly.type
_entity_poly.pdbx_seq_one_letter_code
_entity_poly.pdbx_strand_id
1 'polypeptide(L)' 'MQKLSQEEVNAVATIKEACHRIAHEMMTLQPAIGKLSDEGVRSGLYETVYQLTAQVESVKKQVIRYEKGDAAKIL' A
#
# COMPACT_ATOMS: atom_id res chain seq x y z
N MET A 1 -10.06 -24.43 -1.93
CA MET A 1 -9.06 -23.41 -1.55
C MET A 1 -7.73 -24.12 -1.39
N GLN A 2 -6.71 -23.75 -2.16
CA GLN A 2 -5.37 -24.29 -1.96
C GLN A 2 -4.85 -23.78 -0.62
N LYS A 3 -4.36 -24.68 0.24
CA LYS A 3 -3.81 -24.32 1.53
C LYS A 3 -2.40 -23.77 1.32
N LEU A 4 -2.15 -22.53 1.75
CA LEU A 4 -0.83 -21.93 1.70
C LEU A 4 0.15 -22.75 2.54
N SER A 5 1.39 -22.86 2.06
CA SER A 5 2.53 -23.33 2.85
C SER A 5 2.86 -22.34 3.96
N GLN A 6 3.64 -22.79 4.96
CA GLN A 6 4.07 -21.92 6.04
C GLN A 6 4.92 -20.73 5.54
N GLU A 7 5.72 -20.93 4.49
CA GLU A 7 6.53 -19.88 3.88
C GLU A 7 5.67 -18.81 3.23
N GLU A 8 4.63 -19.22 2.50
CA GLU A 8 3.67 -18.29 1.89
C GLU A 8 2.86 -17.51 2.93
N VAL A 9 2.46 -18.16 4.03
CA VAL A 9 1.79 -17.50 5.15
C VAL A 9 2.69 -16.42 5.75
N ASN A 10 3.97 -16.73 5.98
CA ASN A 10 4.94 -15.78 6.50
C ASN A 10 5.14 -14.61 5.52
N ALA A 11 5.27 -14.89 4.22
CA ALA A 11 5.42 -13.86 3.19
C ALA A 11 4.20 -12.92 3.12
N VAL A 12 2.98 -13.48 3.14
CA VAL A 12 1.73 -12.70 3.18
C VAL A 12 1.70 -11.77 4.40
N ALA A 13 2.08 -12.28 5.58
CA ALA A 13 2.14 -11.49 6.80
C ALA A 13 3.17 -10.35 6.67
N THR A 14 4.37 -10.65 6.19
CA THR A 14 5.43 -9.65 5.96
C THR A 14 4.98 -8.55 5.01
N ILE A 15 4.33 -8.88 3.89
CA ILE A 15 3.88 -7.88 2.93
C ILE A 15 2.77 -7.00 3.53
N LYS A 16 1.77 -7.60 4.18
CA LYS A 16 0.69 -6.84 4.83
C LYS A 16 1.22 -5.85 5.87
N GLU A 17 2.16 -6.30 6.68
CA GLU A 17 2.82 -5.51 7.71
C GLU A 17 3.68 -4.39 7.10
N ALA A 18 4.40 -4.66 6.01
CA ALA A 18 5.11 -3.62 5.27
C ALA A 18 4.17 -2.56 4.68
N CYS A 19 3.05 -2.96 4.05
CA CYS A 19 2.04 -2.04 3.54
C CYS A 19 1.43 -1.18 4.66
N HIS A 20 1.20 -1.75 5.84
CA HIS A 20 0.70 -1.01 7.00
C HIS A 20 1.67 0.08 7.44
N ARG A 21 2.96 -0.24 7.59
CA ARG A 21 4.00 0.74 7.93
C ARG A 21 4.13 1.84 6.89
N ILE A 22 4.18 1.48 5.60
CA ILE A 22 4.25 2.48 4.52
C ILE A 22 3.06 3.43 4.58
N ALA A 23 1.83 2.90 4.70
CA ALA A 23 0.63 3.73 4.81
C ALA A 23 0.69 4.68 6.02
N HIS A 24 1.20 4.20 7.16
CA HIS A 24 1.39 5.02 8.35
C HIS A 24 2.41 6.15 8.13
N GLU A 25 3.57 5.86 7.53
CA GLU A 25 4.57 6.88 7.20
C GLU A 25 4.01 7.93 6.24
N MET A 26 3.20 7.51 5.26
CA MET A 26 2.56 8.43 4.32
C MET A 26 1.60 9.43 4.98
N MET A 27 0.99 9.08 6.11
CA MET A 27 0.13 10.01 6.87
C MET A 27 0.91 11.21 7.42
N THR A 28 2.22 11.05 7.68
CA THR A 28 3.09 12.13 8.16
C THR A 28 3.40 13.16 7.06
N LEU A 29 3.33 12.75 5.78
CA LEU A 29 3.61 13.62 4.64
C LEU A 29 2.54 14.70 4.46
N GLN A 30 1.27 14.39 4.70
CA GLN A 30 0.15 15.31 4.50
C GLN A 30 0.31 16.65 5.26
N PRO A 31 0.57 16.67 6.58
CA PRO A 31 0.82 17.91 7.30
C PRO A 31 2.18 18.54 6.97
N ALA A 32 3.19 17.76 6.57
CA ALA A 32 4.49 18.29 6.17
C ALA A 32 4.41 19.07 4.85
N ILE A 33 3.70 18.53 3.85
CA ILE A 33 3.42 19.19 2.57
C ILE A 33 2.63 20.48 2.82
N GLY A 34 1.64 20.46 3.72
CA GLY A 34 0.84 21.64 4.05
C GLY A 34 1.63 22.82 4.63
N LYS A 35 2.84 22.59 5.15
CA LYS A 35 3.74 23.64 5.67
C LYS A 35 4.56 24.34 4.59
N LEU A 36 4.59 23.81 3.36
CA LEU A 36 5.32 24.43 2.25
C LEU A 36 4.59 25.67 1.76
N SER A 37 5.34 26.71 1.41
CA SER A 37 4.77 28.00 0.96
C SER A 37 4.30 27.97 -0.49
N ASP A 38 5.02 27.25 -1.36
CA ASP A 38 4.73 27.16 -2.80
C ASP A 38 3.55 26.22 -3.10
N GLU A 39 2.49 26.78 -3.69
CA GLU A 39 1.26 26.06 -4.01
C GLU A 39 1.42 25.02 -5.13
N GLY A 40 2.25 25.31 -6.14
CA GLY A 40 2.53 24.39 -7.23
C GLY A 40 3.27 23.15 -6.71
N VAL A 41 4.26 23.37 -5.85
CA VAL A 41 5.00 22.29 -5.17
C VAL A 41 4.07 21.47 -4.27
N ARG A 42 3.22 22.12 -3.46
CA ARG A 42 2.24 21.41 -2.62
C ARG A 42 1.32 20.53 -3.46
N SER A 43 0.75 21.08 -4.52
CA SER A 43 -0.21 20.38 -5.38
C SER A 43 0.42 19.13 -6.01
N GLY A 44 1.62 19.25 -6.58
CA GLY A 44 2.35 18.11 -7.15
C GLY A 44 2.72 17.04 -6.11
N LEU A 45 3.09 17.46 -4.90
CA LEU A 45 3.37 16.52 -3.80
C LEU A 45 2.11 15.79 -3.32
N TYR A 46 0.98 16.49 -3.17
CA TYR A 46 -0.28 15.86 -2.81
C TYR A 46 -0.74 14.83 -3.84
N GLU A 47 -0.63 15.16 -5.13
CA GLU A 47 -0.94 14.22 -6.21
C GLU A 47 -0.04 12.97 -6.15
N THR A 48 1.27 13.19 -6.00
CA THR A 48 2.25 12.09 -5.92
C THR A 48 1.98 11.18 -4.72
N VAL A 49 1.73 11.77 -3.53
CA VAL A 49 1.42 11.01 -2.32
C VAL A 49 0.09 10.26 -2.46
N TYR A 50 -0.91 10.86 -3.09
CA TYR A 50 -2.17 10.17 -3.39
C TYR A 50 -1.95 8.95 -4.28
N GLN A 51 -1.18 9.09 -5.37
CA GLN A 51 -0.84 7.99 -6.27
C GLN A 51 -0.08 6.87 -5.55
N LEU A 52 0.94 7.21 -4.74
CA LEU A 52 1.65 6.24 -3.92
C LEU A 52 0.72 5.48 -2.96
N THR A 53 -0.25 6.18 -2.36
CA THR A 53 -1.22 5.57 -1.43
C THR A 53 -2.07 4.54 -2.16
N ALA A 54 -2.52 4.87 -3.38
CA ALA A 54 -3.28 3.96 -4.22
C ALA A 54 -2.47 2.70 -4.60
N GLN A 55 -1.16 2.85 -4.88
CA GLN A 55 -0.30 1.72 -5.19
C GLN A 55 -0.10 0.79 -3.98
N VAL A 56 0.13 1.34 -2.79
CA VAL A 56 0.26 0.55 -1.55
C VAL A 56 -1.03 -0.25 -1.27
N GLU A 57 -2.19 0.39 -1.45
CA GLU A 57 -3.48 -0.28 -1.29
C GLU A 57 -3.71 -1.37 -2.36
N SER A 58 -3.24 -1.15 -3.60
CA SER A 58 -3.28 -2.16 -4.66
C SER A 58 -2.50 -3.41 -4.27
N VAL A 59 -1.27 -3.25 -3.77
CA VAL A 59 -0.43 -4.37 -3.29
C VAL A 59 -1.14 -5.13 -2.17
N LYS A 60 -1.65 -4.41 -1.16
CA LYS A 60 -2.38 -5.01 -0.04
C LYS A 60 -3.60 -5.82 -0.50
N LYS A 61 -4.40 -5.28 -1.43
CA LYS A 61 -5.57 -5.98 -2.00
C LYS A 61 -5.18 -7.24 -2.76
N GLN A 62 -4.10 -7.19 -3.55
CA GLN A 62 -3.60 -8.35 -4.29
C GLN A 62 -3.19 -9.48 -3.34
N VAL A 63 -2.47 -9.14 -2.26
CA VAL A 63 -2.05 -10.11 -1.24
C VAL A 63 -3.24 -10.70 -0.47
N ILE A 64 -4.26 -9.90 -0.15
CA ILE A 64 -5.49 -10.40 0.48
C ILE A 64 -6.24 -11.36 -0.46
N ARG A 65 -6.30 -11.07 -1.76
CA ARG A 65 -6.92 -11.97 -2.76
C ARG A 65 -6.14 -13.28 -2.89
N TYR A 66 -4.82 -13.19 -2.92
CA TYR A 66 -3.92 -14.36 -2.91
C TYR A 66 -4.19 -15.26 -1.70
N GLU A 67 -4.21 -14.68 -0.50
CA GLU A 67 -4.48 -15.40 0.75
C GLU A 67 -5.84 -16.11 0.77
N LYS A 68 -6.86 -15.49 0.18
CA LYS A 68 -8.22 -16.06 0.09
C LYS A 68 -8.33 -17.18 -0.95
N GLY A 69 -7.27 -17.49 -1.70
CA GLY A 69 -7.31 -18.46 -2.80
C GLY A 69 -8.12 -17.97 -4.00
N ASP A 70 -8.35 -16.65 -4.12
CA ASP A 70 -8.97 -16.00 -5.28
C ASP A 70 -7.91 -15.65 -6.36
N ALA A 71 -6.72 -16.28 -6.27
CA ALA A 71 -5.63 -16.14 -7.22
C ALA A 71 -6.02 -16.59 -8.64
N ALA A 72 -7.11 -17.34 -8.80
CA ALA A 72 -7.69 -17.72 -10.09
C ALA A 72 -8.35 -16.55 -10.86
N LYS A 73 -8.41 -15.33 -10.29
CA LYS A 73 -8.84 -14.11 -10.98
C LYS A 73 -7.69 -13.16 -11.33
N ILE A 74 -6.49 -13.68 -11.53
CA ILE A 74 -5.38 -12.93 -12.11
C ILE A 74 -5.44 -13.12 -13.63
N LEU A 75 -6.37 -12.41 -14.27
CA LEU A 75 -6.36 -12.04 -15.69
C LEU A 75 -6.92 -10.62 -15.81
#